data_AF-E3DP70-F1
#
_entry.id   AF-E3DP70-F1
#
_cell.length_a   1.000
_cell.length_b   1.000
_cell.length_c   1.000
_cell.angle_alpha   90.00
_cell.angle_beta   90.00
_cell.angle_gamma   90.00
#
_symmetry.space_group_name_H-M   'P 1'
#
loop_
_entity.id
_entity.type
_entity.pdbx_description
1 polymer ?
#
loop_
_entity_poly.entity_id
_entity_poly.type
_entity_poly.pdbx_seq_one_letter_code
_entity_poly.pdbx_strand_id
1 'polypeptide(L)'
;MFTNWVKAKINIKIIIISALLAIFALIIIFFSSSKTENPAFKTQITAAQKVLTAQKVIYQAKKARNLKVNTKLDPNKTALIGQEYTKLTTTLGNLKAKRTATNTDFAALMVDYFKKLNLKAGDKIAIGASGSFPGLILSVLSASETMDLKVELIYSLGSSMYGANIPNFSFIEMLKELRKEQILSYKIRALSLGGDNDRADNLFFSDNKNTFFKIAEKESIPLIYEEDLEASIQKRIDILKKNSQTNQIKTFINIGGASANFGSTSASVKFENGLTIPGKLNTEYAKNGLLSYFLSQNIPVIHLLNIENLARENGIQIDPVPLPKPGQADVYYIINYNKHLISSLLLIIIIPLLLAKFWTKYNQSRRIKNEI
;
A
#
# COMPACT_ATOMS: atom_id res chain seq x y z
N MET A 1 -20.49 22.53 -50.85
CA MET A 1 -21.01 23.56 -49.91
C MET A 1 -21.08 22.97 -48.51
N PHE A 2 -19.98 23.00 -47.78
CA PHE A 2 -19.94 22.78 -46.32
C PHE A 2 -19.50 24.15 -45.76
N THR A 3 -20.22 24.80 -44.85
CA THR A 3 -20.42 24.36 -43.47
C THR A 3 -21.56 25.18 -42.86
N ASN A 4 -22.63 24.52 -42.38
CA ASN A 4 -23.52 25.14 -41.40
C ASN A 4 -22.78 25.14 -40.06
N TRP A 5 -21.93 26.14 -39.84
CA TRP A 5 -21.29 26.37 -38.55
C TRP A 5 -22.39 26.59 -37.51
N VAL A 6 -22.55 25.63 -36.59
CA VAL A 6 -23.48 25.74 -35.47
C VAL A 6 -23.00 26.93 -34.63
N LYS A 7 -23.67 28.09 -34.76
CA LYS A 7 -23.39 29.25 -33.91
C LYS A 7 -23.52 28.82 -32.46
N ALA A 8 -22.43 28.98 -31.69
CA ALA A 8 -22.42 28.68 -30.27
C ALA A 8 -23.57 29.43 -29.58
N LYS A 9 -24.41 28.70 -28.82
CA LYS A 9 -25.57 29.26 -28.09
C LYS A 9 -25.19 30.19 -26.94
N ILE A 10 -23.89 30.33 -26.64
CA ILE A 10 -23.35 31.11 -25.53
C ILE A 10 -22.21 31.98 -26.07
N ASN A 11 -22.17 33.25 -25.64
CA ASN A 11 -21.15 34.21 -26.05
C ASN A 11 -19.76 33.81 -25.53
N ILE A 12 -18.76 33.79 -26.41
CA ILE A 12 -17.37 33.42 -26.07
C ILE A 12 -16.77 34.27 -24.94
N LYS A 13 -17.16 35.55 -24.82
CA LYS A 13 -16.73 36.42 -23.72
C LYS A 13 -17.17 35.88 -22.35
N ILE A 14 -18.38 35.32 -22.28
CA ILE A 14 -18.95 34.74 -21.05
C ILE A 14 -18.19 33.46 -20.67
N ILE A 15 -17.79 32.66 -21.66
CA ILE A 15 -16.96 31.47 -21.44
C ILE A 15 -15.58 31.87 -20.88
N ILE A 16 -14.92 32.87 -21.48
CA ILE A 16 -13.62 33.37 -21.02
C ILE A 16 -13.71 33.91 -19.57
N ILE A 17 -14.72 34.73 -19.27
CA ILE A 17 -14.95 35.25 -17.91
C ILE A 17 -15.18 34.12 -16.91
N SER A 18 -15.98 33.11 -17.28
CA SER A 18 -16.26 31.97 -16.41
C SER A 18 -15.01 31.11 -16.17
N ALA A 19 -14.15 30.94 -17.18
CA ALA A 19 -12.88 30.25 -17.04
C ALA A 19 -11.92 31.01 -16.10
N LEU A 20 -11.83 32.33 -16.22
CA LEU A 20 -11.02 33.16 -15.32
C LEU A 20 -11.55 33.11 -13.87
N LEU A 21 -12.87 33.17 -13.69
CA LEU A 21 -13.50 32.99 -12.38
C LEU A 21 -13.22 31.61 -11.79
N ALA A 22 -13.23 30.55 -12.61
CA ALA A 22 -12.89 29.21 -12.16
C ALA A 22 -11.43 29.09 -11.72
N ILE A 23 -10.49 29.68 -12.48
CA ILE A 23 -9.08 29.73 -12.09
C ILE A 23 -8.91 30.48 -10.77
N PHE A 24 -9.55 31.65 -10.64
CA PHE A 24 -9.47 32.45 -9.42
C PHE A 24 -10.10 31.73 -8.22
N ALA A 25 -11.22 31.04 -8.41
CA ALA A 25 -11.85 30.20 -7.40
C ALA A 25 -10.92 29.07 -6.94
N LEU A 26 -10.23 28.38 -7.88
CA LEU A 26 -9.25 27.35 -7.53
C LEU A 26 -8.09 27.91 -6.71
N ILE A 27 -7.60 29.11 -7.06
CA ILE A 27 -6.56 29.82 -6.30
C ILE A 27 -7.04 30.12 -4.88
N ILE A 28 -8.24 30.69 -4.72
CA ILE A 28 -8.84 30.98 -3.42
C ILE A 28 -8.99 29.69 -2.60
N ILE A 29 -9.53 28.62 -3.19
CA ILE A 29 -9.72 27.33 -2.51
C ILE A 29 -8.38 26.77 -2.04
N PHE A 30 -7.35 26.83 -2.89
CA PHE A 30 -6.00 26.37 -2.54
C PHE A 30 -5.43 27.11 -1.33
N PHE A 31 -5.43 28.45 -1.35
CA PHE A 31 -4.91 29.27 -0.24
C PHE A 31 -5.78 29.26 1.02
N SER A 32 -7.08 28.96 0.88
CA SER A 32 -8.00 28.84 2.02
C SER A 32 -7.99 27.46 2.69
N SER A 33 -7.33 26.48 2.07
CA SER A 33 -7.27 25.13 2.63
C SER A 33 -6.41 25.12 3.89
N SER A 34 -6.89 24.42 4.92
CA SER A 34 -6.16 24.28 6.18
C SER A 34 -5.70 22.85 6.34
N LYS A 35 -4.42 22.66 6.69
CA LYS A 35 -3.86 21.36 7.06
C LYS A 35 -4.11 21.13 8.55
N THR A 36 -4.90 20.12 8.89
CA THR A 36 -5.12 19.72 10.28
C THR A 36 -4.58 18.32 10.51
N GLU A 37 -4.27 17.99 11.76
CA GLU A 37 -3.90 16.64 12.14
C GLU A 37 -4.99 15.64 11.73
N ASN A 38 -4.56 14.47 11.25
CA ASN A 38 -5.46 13.34 11.02
C ASN A 38 -6.13 12.94 12.35
N PRO A 39 -7.42 12.56 12.38
CA PRO A 39 -8.06 12.06 13.60
C PRO A 39 -7.30 10.93 14.30
N ALA A 40 -6.49 10.16 13.56
CA ALA A 40 -5.65 9.09 14.07
C ALA A 40 -4.19 9.50 14.37
N PHE A 41 -3.86 10.80 14.36
CA PHE A 41 -2.49 11.33 14.46
C PHE A 41 -1.65 10.69 15.57
N LYS A 42 -2.20 10.60 16.79
CA LYS A 42 -1.51 9.98 17.93
C LYS A 42 -1.19 8.51 17.67
N THR A 43 -2.17 7.74 17.18
CA THR A 43 -2.00 6.32 16.83
C THR A 43 -1.00 6.14 15.69
N GLN A 44 -1.01 7.02 14.69
CA GLN A 44 -0.04 7.03 13.59
C GLN A 44 1.39 7.24 14.10
N ILE A 45 1.60 8.22 14.99
CA ILE A 45 2.90 8.48 15.62
C ILE A 45 3.36 7.27 16.43
N THR A 46 2.48 6.69 17.26
CA THR A 46 2.83 5.50 18.06
C THR A 46 3.26 4.33 17.18
N ALA A 47 2.54 4.07 16.08
CA ALA A 47 2.90 3.02 15.14
C ALA A 47 4.27 3.27 14.48
N ALA A 48 4.54 4.49 14.02
CA ALA A 48 5.82 4.85 13.41
C ALA A 48 6.98 4.81 14.42
N GLN A 49 6.77 5.23 15.66
CA GLN A 49 7.74 5.10 16.74
C GLN A 49 8.05 3.63 17.07
N LYS A 50 7.06 2.73 17.01
CA LYS A 50 7.27 1.30 17.18
C LYS A 50 8.17 0.72 16.07
N VAL A 51 8.01 1.15 14.81
CA VAL A 51 8.94 0.80 13.72
C VAL A 51 10.36 1.28 14.02
N LEU A 52 10.52 2.53 14.46
CA LEU A 52 11.84 3.08 14.80
C LEU A 52 12.53 2.29 15.92
N THR A 53 11.79 1.93 16.97
CA THR A 53 12.31 1.09 18.06
C THR A 53 12.68 -0.31 17.56
N ALA A 54 11.83 -0.91 16.73
CA ALA A 54 12.11 -2.21 16.14
C ALA A 54 13.35 -2.21 15.24
N GLN A 55 13.56 -1.16 14.43
CA GLN A 55 14.77 -1.00 13.63
C GLN A 55 16.04 -0.97 14.50
N LYS A 56 15.99 -0.28 15.65
CA LYS A 56 17.11 -0.29 16.61
C LYS A 56 17.38 -1.68 17.16
N VAL A 57 16.34 -2.43 17.55
CA VAL A 57 16.47 -3.81 18.04
C VAL A 57 17.06 -4.73 16.96
N ILE A 58 16.54 -4.66 15.73
CA ILE A 58 17.06 -5.43 14.59
C ILE A 58 18.52 -5.09 14.32
N TYR A 59 18.89 -3.81 14.38
CA TYR A 59 20.29 -3.38 14.21
C TYR A 59 21.21 -4.02 15.26
N GLN A 60 20.83 -4.00 16.54
CA GLN A 60 21.62 -4.64 17.59
C GLN A 60 21.67 -6.15 17.42
N ALA A 61 20.56 -6.79 17.05
CA ALA A 61 20.50 -8.22 16.79
C ALA A 61 21.40 -8.66 15.62
N LYS A 62 21.50 -7.84 14.56
CA LYS A 62 22.41 -8.07 13.42
C LYS A 62 23.86 -7.93 13.85
N LYS A 63 24.18 -6.90 14.62
CA LYS A 63 25.52 -6.66 15.18
C LYS A 63 25.96 -7.80 16.11
N ALA A 64 25.09 -8.26 17.00
CA ALA A 64 25.36 -9.37 17.93
C ALA A 64 25.66 -10.70 17.21
N ARG A 65 25.19 -10.87 15.98
CA ARG A 65 25.49 -12.02 15.09
C ARG A 65 26.76 -11.82 14.26
N ASN A 66 27.54 -10.78 14.52
CA ASN A 66 28.71 -10.38 13.74
C ASN A 66 28.41 -10.11 12.25
N LEU A 67 27.16 -9.77 11.92
CA LEU A 67 26.75 -9.41 10.58
C LEU A 67 26.90 -7.90 10.35
N LYS A 68 27.64 -7.52 9.30
CA LYS A 68 27.92 -6.12 8.98
C LYS A 68 26.69 -5.45 8.36
N VAL A 69 26.41 -4.21 8.79
CA VAL A 69 25.49 -3.30 8.09
C VAL A 69 26.31 -2.48 7.10
N ASN A 70 26.05 -2.67 5.80
CA ASN A 70 26.73 -1.91 4.76
C ASN A 70 26.12 -0.50 4.70
N THR A 71 26.81 0.50 5.24
CA THR A 71 26.33 1.90 5.28
C THR A 71 26.22 2.55 3.91
N LYS A 72 26.91 2.01 2.88
CA LYS A 72 26.70 2.45 1.49
C LYS A 72 25.34 2.01 0.96
N LEU A 73 24.84 0.84 1.39
CA LEU A 73 23.53 0.30 1.01
C LEU A 73 22.43 0.72 1.97
N ASP A 74 22.73 0.94 3.25
CA ASP A 74 21.81 1.28 4.34
C ASP A 74 22.34 2.47 5.14
N PRO A 75 22.30 3.69 4.57
CA PRO A 75 22.84 4.89 5.21
C PRO A 75 22.16 5.22 6.54
N ASN A 76 20.88 4.86 6.67
CA ASN A 76 20.08 5.04 7.89
C ASN A 76 20.33 3.96 8.95
N LYS A 77 21.18 2.96 8.67
CA LYS A 77 21.51 1.86 9.60
C LYS A 77 20.27 1.14 10.12
N THR A 78 19.28 0.93 9.26
CA THR A 78 18.01 0.26 9.62
C THR A 78 18.19 -1.24 9.87
N ALA A 79 19.27 -1.83 9.35
CA ALA A 79 19.57 -3.26 9.30
C ALA A 79 18.55 -4.10 8.48
N LEU A 80 17.57 -3.45 7.85
CA LEU A 80 16.53 -4.06 7.01
C LEU A 80 16.97 -4.25 5.55
N ILE A 81 18.05 -3.59 5.12
CA ILE A 81 18.61 -3.73 3.78
C ILE A 81 19.56 -4.94 3.75
N GLY A 82 19.28 -5.85 2.83
CA GLY A 82 20.09 -7.03 2.56
C GLY A 82 21.25 -6.78 1.60
N GLN A 83 21.69 -7.85 0.96
CA GLN A 83 22.78 -7.81 -0.03
C GLN A 83 22.22 -7.85 -1.45
N GLU A 84 23.06 -7.58 -2.44
CA GLU A 84 22.66 -7.67 -3.84
C GLU A 84 22.34 -9.12 -4.23
N TYR A 85 23.27 -10.04 -3.99
CA TYR A 85 23.08 -11.47 -4.24
C TYR A 85 23.41 -12.31 -3.01
N THR A 86 22.52 -13.26 -2.74
CA THR A 86 22.66 -14.27 -1.68
C THR A 86 21.94 -15.55 -2.11
N LYS A 87 22.03 -16.60 -1.30
CA LYS A 87 21.28 -17.84 -1.51
C LYS A 87 19.76 -17.70 -1.41
N LEU A 88 19.24 -16.61 -0.85
CA LEU A 88 17.80 -16.33 -0.79
C LEU A 88 17.31 -15.34 -1.85
N THR A 89 18.21 -14.91 -2.74
CA THR A 89 17.87 -13.94 -3.77
C THR A 89 17.14 -14.62 -4.91
N THR A 90 15.87 -14.27 -5.12
CA THR A 90 15.00 -14.88 -6.13
C THR A 90 14.83 -14.01 -7.37
N THR A 91 14.91 -12.69 -7.22
CA THR A 91 14.62 -11.73 -8.30
C THR A 91 15.45 -10.46 -8.17
N LEU A 92 15.50 -9.67 -9.24
CA LEU A 92 16.08 -8.33 -9.23
C LEU A 92 15.31 -7.40 -8.28
N GLY A 93 16.02 -6.44 -7.68
CA GLY A 93 15.43 -5.48 -6.75
C GLY A 93 15.96 -4.07 -6.97
N ASN A 94 15.11 -3.08 -6.72
CA ASN A 94 15.48 -1.67 -6.74
C ASN A 94 15.85 -1.20 -5.33
N LEU A 95 17.12 -0.82 -5.13
CA LEU A 95 17.63 -0.38 -3.82
C LEU A 95 16.89 0.85 -3.26
N LYS A 96 16.59 1.83 -4.12
CA LYS A 96 15.85 3.04 -3.73
C LYS A 96 14.46 2.70 -3.19
N ALA A 97 13.75 1.78 -3.85
CA ALA A 97 12.48 1.26 -3.36
C ALA A 97 12.63 0.52 -2.02
N LYS A 98 13.72 -0.25 -1.83
CA LYS A 98 13.98 -0.95 -0.55
C LYS A 98 14.25 0.01 0.59
N ARG A 99 15.02 1.06 0.37
CA ARG A 99 15.27 2.10 1.38
C ARG A 99 14.03 2.92 1.69
N THR A 100 13.27 3.29 0.66
CA THR A 100 11.96 3.95 0.84
C THR A 100 11.06 3.13 1.75
N ALA A 101 10.98 1.81 1.53
CA ALA A 101 10.20 0.89 2.37
C ALA A 101 10.65 0.82 3.85
N THR A 102 11.81 1.37 4.21
CA THR A 102 12.26 1.49 5.62
C THR A 102 11.74 2.74 6.32
N ASN A 103 11.07 3.63 5.59
CA ASN A 103 10.47 4.84 6.15
C ASN A 103 9.36 4.47 7.14
N THR A 104 9.46 4.98 8.38
CA THR A 104 8.54 4.69 9.48
C THR A 104 7.11 5.19 9.21
N ASP A 105 6.97 6.17 8.32
CA ASP A 105 5.67 6.77 7.98
C ASP A 105 4.75 5.81 7.21
N PHE A 106 5.28 4.70 6.68
CA PHE A 106 4.43 3.62 6.19
C PHE A 106 3.58 2.99 7.31
N ALA A 107 4.03 2.99 8.56
CA ALA A 107 3.19 2.54 9.67
C ALA A 107 2.01 3.50 9.91
N ALA A 108 2.23 4.81 9.75
CA ALA A 108 1.18 5.82 9.80
C ALA A 108 0.17 5.66 8.65
N LEU A 109 0.64 5.33 7.45
CA LEU A 109 -0.23 4.99 6.32
C LEU A 109 -1.11 3.77 6.62
N MET A 110 -0.53 2.73 7.22
CA MET A 110 -1.29 1.53 7.57
C MET A 110 -2.37 1.83 8.63
N VAL A 111 -2.08 2.66 9.63
CA VAL A 111 -3.10 3.12 10.59
C VAL A 111 -4.22 3.87 9.87
N ASP A 112 -3.91 4.74 8.91
CA ASP A 112 -4.92 5.46 8.13
C ASP A 112 -5.83 4.50 7.33
N TYR A 113 -5.24 3.51 6.63
CA TYR A 113 -6.00 2.46 5.95
C TYR A 113 -6.87 1.63 6.90
N PHE A 114 -6.34 1.23 8.07
CA PHE A 114 -7.11 0.49 9.07
C PHE A 114 -8.29 1.30 9.62
N LYS A 115 -8.11 2.61 9.80
CA LYS A 115 -9.19 3.51 10.23
C LYS A 115 -10.24 3.70 9.14
N LYS A 116 -9.84 3.85 7.87
CA LYS A 116 -10.76 3.88 6.72
C LYS A 116 -11.60 2.60 6.60
N LEU A 117 -11.02 1.46 6.99
CA LEU A 117 -11.70 0.16 7.08
C LEU A 117 -12.49 -0.05 8.37
N ASN A 118 -12.51 0.93 9.28
CA ASN A 118 -13.15 0.86 10.58
C ASN A 118 -12.69 -0.30 11.48
N LEU A 119 -11.47 -0.81 11.29
CA LEU A 119 -10.93 -1.90 12.11
C LEU A 119 -10.85 -1.50 13.59
N LYS A 120 -11.18 -2.45 14.46
CA LYS A 120 -11.20 -2.31 15.92
C LYS A 120 -10.22 -3.29 16.56
N ALA A 121 -9.86 -3.00 17.81
CA ALA A 121 -9.09 -3.93 18.63
C ALA A 121 -9.75 -5.33 18.62
N GLY A 122 -8.94 -6.35 18.42
CA GLY A 122 -9.36 -7.75 18.31
C GLY A 122 -9.80 -8.21 16.93
N ASP A 123 -10.00 -7.29 15.96
CA ASP A 123 -10.29 -7.66 14.57
C ASP A 123 -9.13 -8.44 13.95
N LYS A 124 -9.45 -9.41 13.10
CA LYS A 124 -8.47 -10.26 12.44
C LYS A 124 -8.14 -9.77 11.04
N ILE A 125 -6.86 -9.73 10.72
CA ILE A 125 -6.34 -9.45 9.38
C ILE A 125 -5.44 -10.60 8.90
N ALA A 126 -5.34 -10.78 7.58
CA ALA A 126 -4.41 -11.72 6.98
C ALA A 126 -3.33 -10.97 6.19
N ILE A 127 -2.09 -11.44 6.29
CA ILE A 127 -0.95 -10.82 5.63
C ILE A 127 -0.22 -11.89 4.83
N GLY A 128 -0.11 -11.67 3.52
CA GLY A 128 0.82 -12.38 2.65
C GLY A 128 2.06 -11.52 2.45
N ALA A 129 3.21 -11.93 2.98
CA ALA A 129 4.41 -11.13 2.97
C ALA A 129 5.59 -11.80 2.26
N SER A 130 6.20 -11.10 1.31
CA SER A 130 7.50 -11.48 0.73
C SER A 130 8.66 -10.91 1.55
N GLY A 131 9.72 -11.71 1.72
CA GLY A 131 11.02 -11.24 2.23
C GLY A 131 11.63 -10.07 1.49
N SER A 132 11.11 -9.72 0.31
CA SER A 132 11.57 -8.57 -0.49
C SER A 132 11.43 -7.21 0.20
N PHE A 133 10.48 -7.02 1.12
CA PHE A 133 10.21 -5.71 1.73
C PHE A 133 10.06 -5.78 3.26
N PRO A 134 11.12 -6.14 4.01
CA PRO A 134 11.02 -6.31 5.46
C PRO A 134 10.62 -5.03 6.20
N GLY A 135 10.94 -3.84 5.67
CA GLY A 135 10.49 -2.57 6.24
C GLY A 135 8.97 -2.36 6.17
N LEU A 136 8.31 -2.85 5.13
CA LEU A 136 6.85 -2.81 5.04
C LEU A 136 6.21 -3.88 5.93
N ILE A 137 6.80 -5.08 6.01
CA ILE A 137 6.33 -6.08 6.99
C ILE A 137 6.37 -5.48 8.38
N LEU A 138 7.48 -4.83 8.74
CA LEU A 138 7.63 -4.18 10.03
C LEU A 138 6.61 -3.06 10.26
N SER A 139 6.34 -2.24 9.23
CA SER A 139 5.35 -1.16 9.28
C SER A 139 3.93 -1.68 9.50
N VAL A 140 3.53 -2.72 8.76
CA VAL A 140 2.20 -3.34 8.87
C VAL A 140 2.03 -3.99 10.24
N LEU A 141 3.00 -4.78 10.71
CA LEU A 141 2.93 -5.41 12.03
C LEU A 141 2.92 -4.36 13.16
N SER A 142 3.72 -3.29 13.05
CA SER A 142 3.74 -2.23 14.07
C SER A 142 2.42 -1.46 14.15
N ALA A 143 1.81 -1.14 13.02
CA ALA A 143 0.48 -0.55 12.97
C ALA A 143 -0.59 -1.50 13.55
N SER A 144 -0.49 -2.79 13.23
CA SER A 144 -1.40 -3.82 13.74
C SER A 144 -1.30 -3.98 15.25
N GLU A 145 -0.09 -4.06 15.81
CA GLU A 145 0.15 -4.12 17.25
C GLU A 145 -0.36 -2.87 17.97
N THR A 146 -0.19 -1.69 17.37
CA THR A 146 -0.65 -0.42 17.95
C THR A 146 -2.18 -0.31 17.99
N MET A 147 -2.87 -1.05 17.14
CA MET A 147 -4.34 -1.08 17.07
C MET A 147 -4.94 -2.39 17.64
N ASP A 148 -4.13 -3.19 18.33
CA ASP A 148 -4.51 -4.47 18.94
C ASP A 148 -5.19 -5.45 17.97
N LEU A 149 -4.73 -5.50 16.72
CA LEU A 149 -5.29 -6.40 15.69
C LEU A 149 -4.73 -7.82 15.83
N LYS A 150 -5.53 -8.83 15.47
CA LYS A 150 -5.06 -10.22 15.34
C LYS A 150 -4.50 -10.44 13.94
N VAL A 151 -3.31 -10.99 13.83
CA VAL A 151 -2.62 -11.17 12.54
C VAL A 151 -2.41 -12.65 12.20
N GLU A 152 -2.82 -13.04 11.00
CA GLU A 152 -2.45 -14.31 10.36
C GLU A 152 -1.39 -14.04 9.27
N LEU A 153 -0.11 -14.20 9.60
CA LEU A 153 1.03 -13.89 8.71
C LEU A 153 1.52 -15.13 7.96
N ILE A 154 1.42 -15.14 6.64
CA ILE A 154 2.09 -16.11 5.76
C ILE A 154 3.31 -15.44 5.13
N TYR A 155 4.49 -16.02 5.34
CA TYR A 155 5.77 -15.41 4.95
C TYR A 155 6.49 -16.24 3.88
N SER A 156 6.83 -15.60 2.76
CA SER A 156 7.68 -16.15 1.71
C SER A 156 9.14 -15.84 2.01
N LEU A 157 9.96 -16.88 2.21
CA LEU A 157 11.39 -16.79 2.50
C LEU A 157 12.17 -16.02 1.42
N GLY A 158 11.84 -16.29 0.15
CA GLY A 158 12.47 -15.67 -1.01
C GLY A 158 12.32 -14.17 -1.02
N SER A 159 13.40 -13.51 -1.42
CA SER A 159 13.50 -12.06 -1.46
C SER A 159 14.16 -11.62 -2.75
N SER A 160 13.72 -10.49 -3.31
CA SER A 160 14.53 -9.79 -4.30
C SER A 160 15.85 -9.31 -3.70
N MET A 161 16.75 -8.82 -4.55
CA MET A 161 17.93 -8.07 -4.12
C MET A 161 17.58 -7.05 -3.03
N TYR A 162 18.49 -6.90 -2.08
CA TYR A 162 18.45 -5.95 -0.97
C TYR A 162 17.27 -6.08 0.02
N GLY A 163 16.41 -7.10 -0.10
CA GLY A 163 15.40 -7.42 0.93
C GLY A 163 15.98 -8.24 2.09
N ALA A 164 15.15 -9.03 2.77
CA ALA A 164 15.55 -9.91 3.87
C ALA A 164 16.26 -11.19 3.38
N ASN A 165 17.26 -11.04 2.51
CA ASN A 165 17.87 -12.13 1.78
C ASN A 165 19.12 -12.72 2.44
N ILE A 166 19.46 -12.34 3.67
CA ILE A 166 20.63 -12.92 4.37
C ILE A 166 20.18 -14.24 5.03
N PRO A 167 20.71 -15.43 4.65
CA PRO A 167 20.18 -16.72 5.12
C PRO A 167 20.04 -16.88 6.64
N ASN A 168 21.00 -16.34 7.41
CA ASN A 168 20.99 -16.42 8.88
C ASN A 168 20.41 -15.16 9.54
N PHE A 169 19.75 -14.30 8.76
CA PHE A 169 19.14 -13.06 9.22
C PHE A 169 18.03 -12.61 8.25
N SER A 170 17.11 -13.54 7.98
CA SER A 170 15.87 -13.28 7.25
C SER A 170 14.87 -12.54 8.16
N PHE A 171 13.67 -12.26 7.67
CA PHE A 171 12.64 -11.67 8.52
C PHE A 171 12.21 -12.59 9.68
N ILE A 172 12.46 -13.91 9.58
CA ILE A 172 12.19 -14.86 10.66
C ILE A 172 13.03 -14.52 11.90
N GLU A 173 14.34 -14.35 11.74
CA GLU A 173 15.25 -13.97 12.81
C GLU A 173 14.90 -12.59 13.36
N MET A 174 14.59 -11.64 12.48
CA MET A 174 14.18 -10.29 12.88
C MET A 174 12.93 -10.34 13.77
N LEU A 175 11.89 -11.08 13.36
CA LEU A 175 10.66 -11.20 14.14
C LEU A 175 10.88 -11.94 15.47
N LYS A 176 11.73 -12.99 15.50
CA LYS A 176 12.08 -13.69 16.74
C LYS A 176 12.70 -12.74 17.77
N GLU A 177 13.62 -11.87 17.34
CA GLU A 177 14.24 -10.88 18.21
C GLU A 177 13.24 -9.82 18.68
N LEU A 178 12.38 -9.31 17.78
CA LEU A 178 11.34 -8.36 18.18
C LEU A 178 10.33 -8.95 19.18
N ARG A 179 10.03 -10.25 19.08
CA ARG A 179 9.19 -10.94 20.06
C ARG A 179 9.89 -11.13 21.40
N LYS A 180 11.17 -11.49 21.38
CA LYS A 180 11.99 -11.63 22.59
C LYS A 180 12.05 -10.31 23.37
N GLU A 181 12.23 -9.20 22.66
CA GLU A 181 12.25 -7.84 23.22
C GLU A 181 10.85 -7.23 23.41
N GLN A 182 9.77 -8.02 23.22
CA GLN A 182 8.37 -7.61 23.43
C GLN A 182 7.92 -6.38 22.62
N ILE A 183 8.55 -6.13 21.47
CA ILE A 183 8.18 -5.04 20.56
C ILE A 183 6.96 -5.41 19.71
N LEU A 184 6.92 -6.67 19.26
CA LEU A 184 5.82 -7.28 18.50
C LEU A 184 5.48 -8.65 19.09
N SER A 185 4.21 -9.03 19.10
CA SER A 185 3.74 -10.30 19.67
C SER A 185 3.50 -11.40 18.63
N TYR A 186 3.41 -11.02 17.35
CA TYR A 186 3.00 -11.91 16.24
C TYR A 186 3.96 -13.04 15.93
N LYS A 187 3.40 -14.15 15.41
CA LYS A 187 4.14 -15.29 14.87
C LYS A 187 3.83 -15.46 13.39
N ILE A 188 4.75 -16.09 12.66
CA ILE A 188 4.48 -16.55 11.29
C ILE A 188 3.60 -17.80 11.38
N ARG A 189 2.47 -17.77 10.68
CA ARG A 189 1.48 -18.85 10.65
C ARG A 189 1.91 -19.99 9.74
N ALA A 190 2.50 -19.66 8.60
CA ALA A 190 3.05 -20.59 7.62
C ALA A 190 4.16 -19.93 6.80
N LEU A 191 5.08 -20.76 6.30
CA LEU A 191 6.17 -20.36 5.41
C LEU A 191 5.88 -20.81 3.98
N SER A 192 6.43 -20.12 3.00
CA SER A 192 6.69 -20.66 1.67
C SER A 192 8.10 -20.32 1.21
N LEU A 193 8.57 -20.97 0.15
CA LEU A 193 9.89 -20.65 -0.39
C LEU A 193 9.86 -19.34 -1.18
N GLY A 194 8.73 -18.98 -1.79
CA GLY A 194 8.64 -17.83 -2.69
C GLY A 194 9.27 -18.10 -4.05
N GLY A 195 9.70 -17.05 -4.76
CA GLY A 195 10.25 -17.17 -6.11
C GLY A 195 9.24 -17.71 -7.12
N ASP A 196 9.73 -18.24 -8.25
CA ASP A 196 8.88 -18.79 -9.30
C ASP A 196 8.08 -19.98 -8.77
N ASN A 197 6.81 -20.04 -9.17
CA ASN A 197 5.80 -20.99 -8.71
C ASN A 197 5.64 -21.09 -7.18
N ASP A 198 6.17 -20.13 -6.41
CA ASP A 198 6.26 -20.19 -4.94
C ASP A 198 7.08 -21.38 -4.40
N ARG A 199 7.89 -21.99 -5.28
CA ARG A 199 8.71 -23.18 -5.02
C ARG A 199 10.20 -22.90 -5.06
N ALA A 200 10.59 -21.62 -5.13
CA ALA A 200 11.95 -21.18 -5.41
C ALA A 200 12.53 -21.88 -6.65
N ASP A 201 11.73 -21.93 -7.71
CA ASP A 201 12.17 -22.41 -9.02
C ASP A 201 12.96 -21.30 -9.74
N ASN A 202 13.73 -21.68 -10.77
CA ASN A 202 14.52 -20.76 -11.62
C ASN A 202 15.39 -19.75 -10.86
N LEU A 203 15.94 -20.16 -9.71
CA LEU A 203 16.89 -19.32 -8.97
C LEU A 203 18.12 -19.02 -9.83
N PHE A 204 18.76 -17.87 -9.57
CA PHE A 204 20.03 -17.50 -10.21
C PHE A 204 21.12 -18.58 -10.08
N PHE A 205 21.06 -19.40 -9.02
CA PHE A 205 21.94 -20.56 -8.83
C PHE A 205 21.12 -21.74 -8.31
N SER A 206 21.15 -22.87 -9.03
CA SER A 206 20.34 -24.06 -8.77
C SER A 206 20.54 -24.65 -7.36
N ASP A 207 21.78 -24.65 -6.86
CA ASP A 207 22.14 -25.23 -5.55
C ASP A 207 21.59 -24.45 -4.36
N ASN A 208 21.04 -23.25 -4.60
CA ASN A 208 20.51 -22.40 -3.54
C ASN A 208 19.24 -22.93 -2.90
N LYS A 209 18.45 -23.74 -3.63
CA LYS A 209 17.15 -24.25 -3.15
C LYS A 209 17.26 -25.03 -1.83
N ASN A 210 18.33 -25.80 -1.67
CA ASN A 210 18.63 -26.52 -0.42
C ASN A 210 18.75 -25.59 0.80
N THR A 211 19.15 -24.33 0.60
CA THR A 211 19.23 -23.35 1.70
C THR A 211 17.84 -22.97 2.20
N PHE A 212 16.85 -22.88 1.32
CA PHE A 212 15.47 -22.57 1.71
C PHE A 212 14.87 -23.68 2.56
N PHE A 213 15.04 -24.95 2.14
CA PHE A 213 14.58 -26.10 2.92
C PHE A 213 15.26 -26.18 4.27
N LYS A 214 16.59 -26.02 4.34
CA LYS A 214 17.32 -25.99 5.62
C LYS A 214 16.82 -24.91 6.58
N ILE A 215 16.46 -23.73 6.08
CA ILE A 215 15.86 -22.68 6.90
C ILE A 215 14.46 -23.12 7.34
N ALA A 216 13.61 -23.58 6.43
CA ALA A 216 12.25 -23.99 6.76
C ALA A 216 12.20 -25.16 7.75
N GLU A 217 13.03 -26.19 7.60
CA GLU A 217 13.11 -27.36 8.49
C GLU A 217 13.56 -27.00 9.91
N LYS A 218 14.43 -25.98 10.04
CA LYS A 218 14.88 -25.48 11.34
C LYS A 218 13.74 -24.78 12.09
N GLU A 219 12.72 -24.31 11.38
CA GLU A 219 11.60 -23.61 11.94
C GLU A 219 10.44 -24.59 12.18
N SER A 220 9.91 -24.63 13.41
CA SER A 220 8.67 -25.39 13.71
C SER A 220 7.43 -24.66 13.16
N ILE A 221 7.50 -24.19 11.93
CA ILE A 221 6.46 -23.43 11.22
C ILE A 221 6.01 -24.26 10.02
N PRO A 222 4.69 -24.46 9.82
CA PRO A 222 4.19 -25.20 8.66
C PRO A 222 4.71 -24.62 7.34
N LEU A 223 5.28 -25.47 6.49
CA LEU A 223 5.74 -25.11 5.16
C LEU A 223 4.64 -25.39 4.12
N ILE A 224 4.37 -24.38 3.28
CA ILE A 224 3.56 -24.49 2.07
C ILE A 224 4.54 -24.75 0.93
N TYR A 225 4.51 -25.98 0.42
CA TYR A 225 5.32 -26.43 -0.70
C TYR A 225 4.49 -27.40 -1.53
N GLU A 226 3.60 -26.84 -2.34
CA GLU A 226 2.64 -27.59 -3.15
C GLU A 226 3.15 -27.76 -4.59
N GLU A 227 2.55 -28.65 -5.37
CA GLU A 227 3.00 -29.04 -6.71
C GLU A 227 3.12 -27.86 -7.69
N ASP A 228 2.20 -26.92 -7.62
CA ASP A 228 2.16 -25.73 -8.46
C ASP A 228 1.62 -24.50 -7.70
N LEU A 229 1.53 -23.37 -8.42
CA LEU A 229 1.08 -22.11 -7.87
C LEU A 229 -0.42 -22.15 -7.45
N GLU A 230 -1.27 -22.85 -8.19
CA GLU A 230 -2.70 -22.92 -7.91
C GLU A 230 -2.96 -23.68 -6.61
N ALA A 231 -2.34 -24.85 -6.46
CA ALA A 231 -2.36 -25.64 -5.22
C ALA A 231 -1.78 -24.84 -4.04
N SER A 232 -0.70 -24.08 -4.29
CA SER A 232 -0.08 -23.21 -3.29
C SER A 232 -1.01 -22.06 -2.82
N ILE A 233 -1.80 -21.49 -3.73
CA ILE A 233 -2.83 -20.49 -3.42
C ILE A 233 -3.96 -21.15 -2.61
N GLN A 234 -4.45 -22.30 -3.04
CA GLN A 234 -5.54 -23.02 -2.36
C GLN A 234 -5.14 -23.38 -0.93
N LYS A 235 -3.91 -23.86 -0.71
CA LYS A 235 -3.38 -24.17 0.62
C LYS A 235 -3.41 -22.97 1.56
N ARG A 236 -3.05 -21.77 1.06
CA ARG A 236 -3.12 -20.52 1.84
C ARG A 236 -4.55 -20.19 2.22
N ILE A 237 -5.48 -20.31 1.28
CA ILE A 237 -6.90 -20.11 1.53
C ILE A 237 -7.37 -21.05 2.64
N ASP A 238 -7.01 -22.32 2.59
CA ASP A 238 -7.40 -23.30 3.60
C ASP A 238 -6.81 -22.97 4.98
N ILE A 239 -5.53 -22.58 5.05
CA ILE A 239 -4.87 -22.14 6.29
C ILE A 239 -5.61 -20.92 6.89
N LEU A 240 -5.99 -19.95 6.05
CA LEU A 240 -6.64 -18.71 6.47
C LEU A 240 -8.14 -18.89 6.80
N LYS A 241 -8.82 -19.85 6.18
CA LYS A 241 -10.22 -20.21 6.45
C LYS A 241 -10.41 -20.98 7.75
N LYS A 242 -9.38 -21.68 8.22
CA LYS A 242 -9.47 -22.63 9.34
C LYS A 242 -9.65 -21.90 10.68
N ASN A 243 -10.78 -21.21 10.91
CA ASN A 243 -11.33 -20.73 12.20
C ASN A 243 -12.72 -20.05 12.03
N SER A 244 -13.61 -20.22 13.02
CA SER A 244 -15.08 -20.00 13.07
C SER A 244 -15.70 -18.70 12.48
N GLN A 245 -17.04 -18.68 12.34
CA GLN A 245 -17.89 -17.54 11.93
C GLN A 245 -17.62 -16.22 12.70
N THR A 246 -17.08 -16.26 13.92
CA THR A 246 -16.75 -15.07 14.73
C THR A 246 -15.33 -14.55 14.52
N ASN A 247 -14.54 -15.20 13.66
CA ASN A 247 -13.10 -15.00 13.50
C ASN A 247 -12.71 -14.70 12.04
N GLN A 248 -13.64 -14.13 11.28
CA GLN A 248 -13.50 -13.78 9.87
C GLN A 248 -12.42 -12.71 9.66
N ILE A 249 -11.58 -12.91 8.64
CA ILE A 249 -10.59 -11.93 8.19
C ILE A 249 -11.31 -10.70 7.63
N LYS A 250 -11.00 -9.52 8.18
CA LYS A 250 -11.60 -8.23 7.80
C LYS A 250 -10.90 -7.55 6.63
N THR A 251 -9.62 -7.84 6.43
CA THR A 251 -8.84 -7.35 5.28
C THR A 251 -7.67 -8.28 5.01
N PHE A 252 -7.27 -8.38 3.75
CA PHE A 252 -6.03 -9.04 3.35
C PHE A 252 -4.98 -8.01 2.93
N ILE A 253 -3.73 -8.22 3.31
CA ILE A 253 -2.62 -7.30 3.02
C ILE A 253 -1.57 -8.07 2.24
N ASN A 254 -1.30 -7.63 1.01
CA ASN A 254 -0.20 -8.15 0.21
C ASN A 254 1.03 -7.25 0.33
N ILE A 255 2.17 -7.82 0.69
CA ILE A 255 3.46 -7.12 0.76
C ILE A 255 4.43 -7.73 -0.26
N GLY A 256 4.76 -6.96 -1.29
CA GLY A 256 5.63 -7.37 -2.38
C GLY A 256 4.91 -8.16 -3.48
N GLY A 257 5.73 -8.76 -4.36
CA GLY A 257 5.28 -9.41 -5.60
C GLY A 257 5.24 -10.93 -5.49
N ALA A 258 4.86 -11.48 -4.34
CA ALA A 258 4.72 -12.94 -4.21
C ALA A 258 3.63 -13.42 -5.17
N SER A 259 3.98 -14.34 -6.07
CA SER A 259 3.09 -14.89 -7.11
C SER A 259 1.78 -15.44 -6.54
N ALA A 260 1.83 -16.11 -5.39
CA ALA A 260 0.63 -16.64 -4.73
C ALA A 260 -0.32 -15.54 -4.22
N ASN A 261 0.18 -14.34 -3.93
CA ASN A 261 -0.65 -13.23 -3.46
C ASN A 261 -1.20 -12.41 -4.62
N PHE A 262 -0.32 -12.09 -5.57
CA PHE A 262 -0.58 -11.18 -6.68
C PHE A 262 -1.26 -11.87 -7.88
N GLY A 263 -1.00 -13.16 -8.09
CA GLY A 263 -1.34 -13.90 -9.30
C GLY A 263 -0.24 -13.79 -10.36
N SER A 264 -0.35 -14.63 -11.41
CA SER A 264 0.66 -14.78 -12.47
C SER A 264 0.16 -14.32 -13.85
N THR A 265 -1.01 -13.66 -13.92
CA THR A 265 -1.62 -13.26 -15.19
C THR A 265 -1.39 -11.79 -15.49
N SER A 266 -1.59 -11.38 -16.75
CA SER A 266 -1.54 -9.97 -17.15
C SER A 266 -2.57 -9.10 -16.41
N ALA A 267 -3.65 -9.69 -15.92
CA ALA A 267 -4.66 -9.00 -15.11
C ALA A 267 -4.10 -8.59 -13.73
N SER A 268 -3.16 -9.35 -13.17
CA SER A 268 -2.53 -9.04 -11.88
C SER A 268 -1.82 -7.69 -11.90
N VAL A 269 -1.23 -7.30 -13.04
CA VAL A 269 -0.54 -6.01 -13.23
C VAL A 269 -1.47 -4.79 -13.03
N LYS A 270 -2.80 -5.01 -13.10
CA LYS A 270 -3.79 -3.93 -12.98
C LYS A 270 -4.25 -3.67 -11.54
N PHE A 271 -3.77 -4.43 -10.54
CA PHE A 271 -4.14 -4.17 -9.15
C PHE A 271 -3.65 -2.80 -8.70
N GLU A 272 -4.58 -1.98 -8.23
CA GLU A 272 -4.24 -0.70 -7.62
C GLU A 272 -3.37 -0.94 -6.38
N ASN A 273 -2.42 -0.03 -6.19
CA ASN A 273 -1.51 -0.03 -5.07
C ASN A 273 -2.16 0.79 -3.93
N GLY A 274 -2.00 0.35 -2.68
CA GLY A 274 -2.71 0.93 -1.53
C GLY A 274 -4.00 0.19 -1.19
N LEU A 275 -4.99 0.91 -0.66
CA LEU A 275 -6.25 0.36 -0.18
C LEU A 275 -7.28 0.23 -1.31
N THR A 276 -7.80 -0.98 -1.50
CA THR A 276 -8.90 -1.26 -2.42
C THR A 276 -10.10 -1.78 -1.64
N ILE A 277 -11.22 -1.05 -1.70
CA ILE A 277 -12.50 -1.48 -1.15
C ILE A 277 -13.30 -2.14 -2.30
N PRO A 278 -13.80 -3.37 -2.13
CA PRO A 278 -14.53 -4.08 -3.16
C PRO A 278 -15.78 -3.29 -3.59
N GLY A 279 -15.96 -3.15 -4.91
CA GLY A 279 -17.14 -2.58 -5.57
C GLY A 279 -17.76 -3.57 -6.54
N LYS A 280 -18.25 -3.11 -7.72
CA LYS A 280 -18.52 -4.01 -8.87
C LYS A 280 -17.20 -4.56 -9.39
N LEU A 281 -16.72 -5.62 -8.75
CA LEU A 281 -15.56 -6.37 -9.20
C LEU A 281 -15.86 -7.00 -10.55
N ASN A 282 -14.96 -6.78 -11.50
CA ASN A 282 -14.96 -7.52 -12.75
C ASN A 282 -14.66 -8.98 -12.42
N THR A 283 -15.57 -9.90 -12.72
CA THR A 283 -15.45 -11.32 -12.32
C THR A 283 -14.28 -12.05 -13.00
N GLU A 284 -13.56 -11.39 -13.91
CA GLU A 284 -12.33 -11.90 -14.55
C GLU A 284 -11.17 -12.11 -13.56
N TYR A 285 -11.24 -11.57 -12.34
CA TYR A 285 -10.14 -11.68 -11.37
C TYR A 285 -10.15 -13.00 -10.57
N ALA A 286 -11.28 -13.71 -10.46
CA ALA A 286 -11.59 -14.67 -9.38
C ALA A 286 -10.63 -15.86 -9.18
N LYS A 287 -9.68 -16.12 -10.08
CA LYS A 287 -8.74 -17.26 -9.99
C LYS A 287 -7.25 -16.87 -9.83
N ASN A 288 -6.93 -15.58 -9.67
CA ASN A 288 -5.54 -15.11 -9.75
C ASN A 288 -4.99 -14.63 -8.40
N GLY A 289 -4.65 -15.57 -7.50
CA GLY A 289 -3.98 -15.28 -6.23
C GLY A 289 -4.89 -14.75 -5.11
N LEU A 290 -4.29 -14.54 -3.94
CA LEU A 290 -5.03 -14.14 -2.74
C LEU A 290 -5.72 -12.77 -2.83
N LEU A 291 -5.15 -11.78 -3.53
CA LEU A 291 -5.80 -10.48 -3.71
C LEU A 291 -7.17 -10.63 -4.36
N SER A 292 -7.22 -11.36 -5.47
CA SER A 292 -8.45 -11.64 -6.19
C SER A 292 -9.44 -12.45 -5.36
N TYR A 293 -8.94 -13.46 -4.64
CA TYR A 293 -9.76 -14.28 -3.77
C TYR A 293 -10.47 -13.42 -2.71
N PHE A 294 -9.74 -12.61 -1.92
CA PHE A 294 -10.35 -11.80 -0.87
C PHE A 294 -11.33 -10.75 -1.41
N LEU A 295 -10.98 -10.10 -2.52
CA LEU A 295 -11.89 -9.19 -3.21
C LEU A 295 -13.18 -9.90 -3.65
N SER A 296 -13.10 -11.11 -4.21
CA SER A 296 -14.28 -11.90 -4.61
C SER A 296 -15.19 -12.25 -3.42
N GLN A 297 -14.63 -12.31 -2.21
CA GLN A 297 -15.38 -12.54 -0.96
C GLN A 297 -15.90 -11.24 -0.34
N ASN A 298 -15.85 -10.12 -1.09
CA ASN A 298 -16.21 -8.79 -0.62
C ASN A 298 -15.39 -8.35 0.61
N ILE A 299 -14.14 -8.81 0.70
CA ILE A 299 -13.19 -8.43 1.75
C ILE A 299 -12.18 -7.43 1.15
N PRO A 300 -12.02 -6.23 1.75
CA PRO A 300 -11.03 -5.24 1.33
C PRO A 300 -9.61 -5.80 1.31
N VAL A 301 -8.78 -5.24 0.42
CA VAL A 301 -7.37 -5.59 0.32
C VAL A 301 -6.49 -4.35 0.37
N ILE A 302 -5.28 -4.52 0.90
CA ILE A 302 -4.22 -3.51 0.86
C ILE A 302 -3.04 -4.10 0.11
N HIS A 303 -2.68 -3.51 -1.04
CA HIS A 303 -1.60 -3.98 -1.89
C HIS A 303 -0.38 -3.06 -1.79
N LEU A 304 0.75 -3.59 -1.33
CA LEU A 304 1.99 -2.84 -1.12
C LEU A 304 3.11 -3.38 -2.04
N LEU A 305 3.25 -2.82 -3.24
CA LEU A 305 4.27 -3.26 -4.21
C LEU A 305 5.02 -2.09 -4.88
N ASN A 306 4.32 -1.14 -5.48
CA ASN A 306 4.97 0.02 -6.09
C ASN A 306 5.27 1.07 -5.02
N ILE A 307 6.40 0.91 -4.32
CA ILE A 307 6.68 1.64 -3.07
C ILE A 307 6.94 3.12 -3.31
N GLU A 308 7.61 3.47 -4.40
CA GLU A 308 7.84 4.88 -4.75
C GLU A 308 6.52 5.58 -5.09
N ASN A 309 5.61 4.91 -5.79
CA ASN A 309 4.29 5.47 -6.05
C ASN A 309 3.46 5.61 -4.77
N LEU A 310 3.45 4.55 -3.93
CA LEU A 310 2.74 4.56 -2.66
C LEU A 310 3.22 5.72 -1.77
N ALA A 311 4.54 5.93 -1.72
CA ALA A 311 5.12 7.01 -0.95
C ALA A 311 4.68 8.37 -1.49
N ARG A 312 4.76 8.58 -2.81
CA ARG A 312 4.36 9.84 -3.46
C ARG A 312 2.90 10.18 -3.23
N GLU A 313 2.00 9.22 -3.45
CA GLU A 313 0.54 9.41 -3.33
C GLU A 313 0.10 9.73 -1.90
N ASN A 314 0.90 9.31 -0.91
CA ASN A 314 0.59 9.51 0.51
C ASN A 314 1.53 10.55 1.18
N GLY A 315 2.29 11.30 0.39
CA GLY A 315 3.21 12.34 0.86
C GLY A 315 4.26 11.85 1.86
N ILE A 316 4.75 10.63 1.65
CA ILE A 316 5.88 10.00 2.34
C ILE A 316 7.14 10.25 1.51
N GLN A 317 8.24 10.64 2.17
CA GLN A 317 9.50 10.88 1.48
C GLN A 317 10.08 9.58 0.88
N ILE A 318 10.57 9.68 -0.36
CA ILE A 318 11.19 8.59 -1.11
C ILE A 318 12.70 8.58 -0.83
N ASP A 319 13.22 7.43 -0.40
CA ASP A 319 14.63 7.19 -0.03
C ASP A 319 15.27 8.31 0.83
N PRO A 320 14.66 8.72 1.97
CA PRO A 320 15.15 9.83 2.76
C PRO A 320 16.41 9.44 3.56
N VAL A 321 17.38 10.33 3.60
CA VAL A 321 18.59 10.23 4.44
C VAL A 321 18.83 11.59 5.12
N PRO A 322 18.65 11.72 6.45
CA PRO A 322 18.19 10.70 7.40
C PRO A 322 16.70 10.33 7.22
N LEU A 323 16.25 9.26 7.87
CA LEU A 323 14.80 8.98 8.00
C LEU A 323 14.08 10.16 8.68
N PRO A 324 12.86 10.51 8.23
CA PRO A 324 12.08 11.59 8.82
C PRO A 324 11.63 11.26 10.25
N LYS A 325 11.38 12.29 11.06
CA LYS A 325 10.80 12.09 12.39
C LYS A 325 9.29 11.81 12.25
N PRO A 326 8.72 10.84 12.99
CA PRO A 326 7.28 10.61 13.01
C PRO A 326 6.49 11.89 13.28
N GLY A 327 5.39 12.09 12.55
CA GLY A 327 4.50 13.25 12.66
C GLY A 327 4.80 14.39 11.67
N GLN A 328 5.82 14.28 10.82
CA GLN A 328 6.22 15.36 9.90
C GLN A 328 5.67 15.23 8.48
N ALA A 329 5.52 14.00 7.97
CA ALA A 329 5.06 13.75 6.60
C ALA A 329 3.57 14.11 6.40
N ASP A 330 3.13 14.24 5.14
CA ASP A 330 1.74 14.63 4.86
C ASP A 330 0.72 13.55 5.25
N VAL A 331 1.13 12.27 5.32
CA VAL A 331 0.29 11.14 5.76
C VAL A 331 -0.33 11.34 7.15
N TYR A 332 0.26 12.19 7.98
CA TYR A 332 -0.24 12.51 9.32
C TYR A 332 -1.33 13.59 9.32
N TYR A 333 -1.65 14.19 8.18
CA TYR A 333 -2.53 15.34 8.12
C TYR A 333 -3.61 15.17 7.07
N ILE A 334 -4.72 15.87 7.27
CA ILE A 334 -5.80 15.99 6.30
C ILE A 334 -5.91 17.43 5.84
N ILE A 335 -6.20 17.61 4.55
CA ILE A 335 -6.48 18.92 3.98
C ILE A 335 -7.97 19.17 4.12
N ASN A 336 -8.34 20.11 4.97
CA ASN A 336 -9.71 20.57 5.10
C ASN A 336 -9.94 21.73 4.13
N TYR A 337 -10.92 21.54 3.27
CA TYR A 337 -11.43 22.61 2.41
C TYR A 337 -12.70 23.20 3.02
N ASN A 338 -12.82 24.52 3.00
CA ASN A 338 -14.04 25.20 3.46
C ASN A 338 -15.18 24.95 2.46
N LYS A 339 -16.12 24.05 2.83
CA LYS A 339 -17.24 23.65 1.98
C LYS A 339 -18.17 24.81 1.62
N HIS A 340 -18.35 25.78 2.52
CA HIS A 340 -19.17 26.96 2.26
C HIS A 340 -18.52 27.87 1.22
N LEU A 341 -17.20 28.04 1.30
CA LEU A 341 -16.41 28.78 0.32
C LEU A 341 -16.40 28.10 -1.05
N ILE A 342 -16.23 26.78 -1.11
CA ILE A 342 -16.35 26.03 -2.37
C ILE A 342 -17.74 26.22 -2.98
N SER A 343 -18.79 26.10 -2.17
CA SER A 343 -20.17 26.23 -2.64
C SER A 343 -20.49 27.63 -3.15
N SER A 344 -20.03 28.68 -2.46
CA SER A 344 -20.24 30.07 -2.91
C SER A 344 -19.50 30.36 -4.21
N LEU A 345 -18.26 29.90 -4.35
CA LEU A 345 -17.47 30.06 -5.58
C LEU A 345 -18.08 29.30 -6.77
N LEU A 346 -18.60 28.08 -6.55
CA LEU A 346 -19.32 27.34 -7.59
C LEU A 346 -20.57 28.09 -8.07
N LEU A 347 -21.34 28.68 -7.15
CA LEU A 347 -22.52 29.49 -7.51
C LEU A 347 -22.13 30.72 -8.33
N ILE A 348 -21.05 31.41 -7.97
CA ILE A 348 -20.52 32.57 -8.71
C ILE A 348 -20.15 32.19 -10.16
N ILE A 349 -19.63 30.99 -10.38
CA ILE A 349 -19.26 30.50 -11.73
C ILE A 349 -20.51 30.06 -12.52
N ILE A 350 -21.46 29.38 -11.88
CA ILE A 350 -22.60 28.75 -12.56
C ILE A 350 -23.72 29.74 -12.90
N ILE A 351 -24.02 30.71 -12.01
CA ILE A 351 -25.13 31.65 -12.20
C ILE A 351 -25.02 32.45 -13.52
N PRO A 352 -23.86 33.05 -13.87
CA PRO A 352 -23.71 33.78 -15.13
C PRO A 352 -23.91 32.90 -16.36
N LEU A 353 -23.45 31.64 -16.31
CA LEU A 353 -23.62 30.67 -17.40
C LEU A 353 -25.09 30.27 -17.59
N LEU A 354 -25.81 30.07 -16.49
CA LEU A 354 -27.25 29.79 -16.52
C LEU A 354 -28.03 31.00 -17.06
N LEU A 355 -27.76 32.20 -16.56
CA LEU A 355 -28.39 33.45 -17.02
C LEU A 355 -28.11 33.69 -18.50
N ALA A 356 -26.88 33.47 -18.97
CA ALA A 356 -26.51 33.59 -20.37
C ALA A 356 -27.32 32.64 -21.27
N LYS A 357 -27.50 31.39 -20.83
CA LYS A 357 -28.30 30.37 -21.54
C LYS A 357 -29.79 30.73 -21.58
N PHE A 358 -30.34 31.24 -20.48
CA PHE A 358 -31.74 31.70 -20.44
C PHE A 358 -31.93 32.94 -21.32
N TRP A 359 -31.00 33.89 -21.30
CA TRP A 359 -31.06 35.10 -22.11
C TRP A 359 -30.97 34.81 -23.62
N THR A 360 -30.11 33.88 -24.05
CA THR A 360 -30.10 33.45 -25.45
C THR A 360 -31.37 32.70 -25.84
N LYS A 361 -31.93 31.85 -24.96
CA LYS A 361 -33.22 31.19 -25.21
C LYS A 361 -34.38 32.20 -25.32
N TYR A 362 -34.42 33.20 -24.43
CA TYR A 362 -35.44 34.26 -24.42
C TYR A 362 -35.36 35.16 -25.66
N ASN A 363 -34.16 35.58 -26.08
CA ASN A 363 -34.00 36.38 -27.29
C ASN A 363 -34.33 35.59 -28.57
N GLN A 364 -34.07 34.28 -28.59
CA GLN A 364 -34.43 33.42 -29.71
C GLN A 364 -35.95 33.26 -29.83
N SER A 365 -36.69 33.08 -28.73
CA SER A 365 -38.16 33.00 -28.75
C SER A 365 -38.81 34.35 -29.10
N ARG A 366 -38.21 35.48 -28.71
CA ARG A 366 -38.69 36.82 -29.07
C ARG A 366 -38.51 37.16 -30.54
N ARG A 367 -37.39 36.74 -31.16
CA ARG A 367 -37.18 36.91 -32.61
C ARG A 367 -38.21 36.15 -33.44
N ILE A 368 -38.51 34.90 -33.07
CA ILE A 368 -39.51 34.07 -33.76
C ILE A 368 -40.91 34.71 -33.68
N LYS A 369 -41.25 35.38 -32.57
CA LYS A 369 -42.55 36.07 -32.42
C LYS A 369 -42.67 37.39 -33.18
N ASN A 370 -41.56 38.01 -33.59
CA ASN A 370 -41.57 39.27 -34.35
C ASN A 370 -41.43 39.05 -35.87
N GLU A 371 -41.26 37.81 -36.31
CA GLU A 371 -41.18 37.39 -37.73
C GLU A 371 -42.47 36.70 -38.22
N ILE A 372 -43.51 36.66 -37.36
CA ILE A 372 -44.90 36.27 -37.67
C ILE A 372 -45.73 37.53 -37.54
#